data_AF-A0A662VID2-F1
#
_entry.id   AF-A0A662VID2-F1
#
_cell.length_a   1.000
_cell.length_b   1.000
_cell.length_c   1.000
_cell.angle_alpha   90.00
_cell.angle_beta   90.00
_cell.angle_gamma   90.00
#
_symmetry.space_group_name_H-M   'P 1'
#
loop_
_entity.id
_entity.type
_entity.pdbx_description
1 polymer ?
#
loop_
_entity_poly.entity_id
_entity_poly.type
_entity_poly.pdbx_seq_one_letter_code
_entity_poly.pdbx_strand_id
1 'polypeptide(L)'
;YGDLNLTKETPPFNAVWSFTAPSDPGDYTYAVEAISNGITAKASLFVSVKSPEEDIEVNKLDLTHTGAKLLSVSTNDPTNLKMMLDIVSKLNLNADAHVKMNFGDNISFTGDKMNVKIAGLFVQKFTDILRSLPSLAALSSVNGSVKFIEPVILDSSKITAFAPLKAKFRLRVKHE
;
A
#
# COMPACT_ATOMS: atom_id res chain seq x y z
N TYR A 1 -8.15 75.72 -1.61
CA TYR A 1 -8.64 74.50 -2.29
C TYR A 1 -7.42 73.66 -2.62
N GLY A 2 -7.21 72.57 -1.87
CA GLY A 2 -6.11 71.63 -2.12
C GLY A 2 -6.71 70.24 -2.13
N ASP A 3 -6.65 69.60 -3.29
CA ASP A 3 -7.25 68.30 -3.57
C ASP A 3 -6.25 67.21 -3.15
N LEU A 4 -6.65 66.33 -2.23
CA LEU A 4 -5.84 65.18 -1.84
C LEU A 4 -6.22 64.01 -2.75
N ASN A 5 -5.48 63.88 -3.84
CA ASN A 5 -5.49 62.67 -4.65
C ASN A 5 -4.89 61.53 -3.83
N LEU A 6 -5.74 60.60 -3.37
CA LEU A 6 -5.30 59.30 -2.88
C LEU A 6 -4.72 58.52 -4.05
N THR A 7 -3.39 58.59 -4.21
CA THR A 7 -2.64 57.65 -5.04
C THR A 7 -2.90 56.25 -4.50
N LYS A 8 -3.33 55.37 -5.40
CA LYS A 8 -3.59 53.96 -5.18
C LYS A 8 -2.26 53.24 -4.96
N GLU A 9 -1.60 53.51 -3.85
CA GLU A 9 -0.31 52.91 -3.51
C GLU A 9 -0.54 51.44 -3.16
N THR A 10 0.12 50.54 -3.89
CA THR A 10 0.33 49.16 -3.45
C THR A 10 1.02 49.20 -2.09
N PRO A 11 0.43 48.63 -1.02
CA PRO A 11 0.99 48.72 0.33
C PRO A 11 2.45 48.21 0.35
N PRO A 12 3.42 48.92 0.96
CA PRO A 12 4.84 48.60 0.89
C PRO A 12 5.28 47.43 1.80
N PHE A 13 4.34 46.65 2.33
CA PHE A 13 4.62 45.73 3.42
C PHE A 13 4.67 44.29 2.92
N ASN A 14 5.87 43.72 2.90
CA ASN A 14 6.05 42.27 2.90
C ASN A 14 5.72 41.76 4.31
N ALA A 15 4.60 41.07 4.47
CA ALA A 15 4.24 40.40 5.71
C ALA A 15 4.66 38.92 5.63
N VAL A 16 5.49 38.48 6.57
CA VAL A 16 5.83 37.07 6.75
C VAL A 16 5.01 36.51 7.90
N TRP A 17 4.33 35.41 7.66
CA TRP A 17 3.54 34.69 8.64
C TRP A 17 3.96 33.21 8.61
N SER A 18 3.90 32.55 9.76
CA SER A 18 4.24 31.13 9.91
C SER A 18 3.11 30.43 10.66
N PHE A 19 2.74 29.25 10.20
CA PHE A 19 1.81 28.36 10.89
C PHE A 19 2.30 26.93 10.76
N THR A 20 1.88 26.07 11.69
CA THR A 20 2.21 24.64 11.65
C THR A 20 1.29 23.94 10.65
N ALA A 21 1.88 23.18 9.72
CA ALA A 21 1.09 22.35 8.81
C ALA A 21 0.25 21.33 9.60
N PRO A 22 -0.95 20.95 9.09
CA PRO A 22 -1.74 19.87 9.68
C PRO A 22 -0.92 18.59 9.85
N SER A 23 -1.19 17.86 10.94
CA SER A 23 -0.56 16.55 11.19
C SER A 23 -1.09 15.46 10.29
N ASP A 24 -2.34 15.61 9.82
CA ASP A 24 -3.00 14.62 9.00
C ASP A 24 -2.70 14.85 7.50
N PRO A 25 -2.48 13.79 6.72
CA PRO A 25 -2.33 13.90 5.28
C PRO A 25 -3.62 14.38 4.62
N GLY A 26 -3.51 15.25 3.63
CA GLY A 26 -4.64 15.76 2.87
C GLY A 26 -4.38 17.10 2.21
N ASP A 27 -5.38 17.54 1.45
CA ASP A 27 -5.39 18.85 0.82
C ASP A 27 -6.21 19.83 1.68
N TYR A 28 -5.56 20.93 2.06
CA TYR A 28 -6.12 21.96 2.91
C TYR A 28 -6.16 23.28 2.16
N THR A 29 -7.28 23.99 2.29
CA THR A 29 -7.45 25.34 1.74
C THR A 29 -7.64 26.31 2.88
N TYR A 30 -6.76 27.31 2.94
CA TYR A 30 -6.84 28.39 3.92
C TYR A 30 -7.21 29.69 3.23
N ALA A 31 -8.24 30.36 3.73
CA ALA A 31 -8.54 31.72 3.33
C ALA A 31 -7.57 32.68 4.04
N VAL A 32 -6.86 33.48 3.26
CA VAL A 32 -5.96 34.52 3.75
C VAL A 32 -6.63 35.87 3.53
N GLU A 33 -6.80 36.62 4.61
CA GLU A 33 -7.40 37.96 4.58
C GLU A 33 -6.41 38.99 5.13
N ALA A 34 -6.17 40.05 4.36
CA ALA A 34 -5.36 41.19 4.78
C ALA A 34 -6.25 42.43 4.87
N ILE A 35 -6.20 43.12 6.01
CA ILE A 35 -7.03 44.30 6.30
C ILE A 35 -6.11 45.47 6.65
N SER A 36 -6.26 46.59 5.93
CA SER A 36 -5.52 47.82 6.20
C SER A 36 -6.36 49.04 5.84
N ASN A 37 -6.52 49.99 6.77
CA ASN A 37 -7.23 51.27 6.55
C ASN A 37 -8.61 51.13 5.85
N GLY A 38 -9.38 50.08 6.18
CA GLY A 38 -10.69 49.81 5.59
C GLY A 38 -10.66 49.09 4.24
N ILE A 39 -9.49 48.74 3.72
CA ILE A 39 -9.30 47.91 2.52
C ILE A 39 -9.08 46.46 2.94
N THR A 40 -9.83 45.54 2.33
CA THR A 40 -9.69 44.09 2.53
C THR A 40 -9.21 43.43 1.24
N ALA A 41 -8.12 42.67 1.32
CA ALA A 41 -7.65 41.78 0.25
C ALA A 41 -7.79 40.32 0.69
N LYS A 42 -8.25 39.46 -0.22
CA LYS A 42 -8.45 38.03 0.04
C LYS A 42 -7.66 37.19 -0.95
N ALA A 43 -7.07 36.12 -0.45
CA ALA A 43 -6.38 35.10 -1.24
C ALA A 43 -6.65 33.70 -0.65
N SER A 44 -6.33 32.67 -1.41
CA SER A 44 -6.39 31.28 -0.95
C SER A 44 -4.99 30.67 -0.95
N LEU A 45 -4.63 30.04 0.16
CA LEU A 45 -3.43 29.21 0.27
C LEU A 45 -3.84 27.74 0.17
N PHE A 46 -3.23 27.02 -0.77
CA PHE A 46 -3.40 25.58 -0.94
C PHE A 46 -2.19 24.87 -0.32
N VAL A 47 -2.45 23.95 0.60
CA VAL A 47 -1.43 23.15 1.29
C VAL A 47 -1.76 21.69 1.09
N SER A 48 -0.82 20.93 0.52
CA SER A 48 -0.94 19.47 0.41
C SER A 48 0.03 18.82 1.40
N VAL A 49 -0.51 18.16 2.41
CA VAL A 49 0.25 17.41 3.42
C VAL A 49 0.31 15.96 2.97
N LYS A 50 1.51 15.45 2.70
CA LYS A 50 1.70 14.04 2.33
C LYS A 50 1.85 13.17 3.58
N SER A 51 1.35 11.94 3.48
CA SER A 51 1.66 10.90 4.47
C SER A 51 3.18 10.71 4.55
N PRO A 52 3.76 10.57 5.75
CA PRO A 52 5.18 10.26 5.88
C PRO A 52 5.52 8.88 5.32
N GLU A 53 4.52 8.04 5.02
CA GLU A 53 4.68 6.73 4.43
C GLU A 53 3.91 6.60 3.11
N GLU A 54 4.49 5.88 2.14
CA GLU A 54 3.88 5.54 0.85
C GLU A 54 3.76 4.03 0.68
N ASP A 55 2.68 3.57 0.03
CA ASP A 55 2.50 2.18 -0.36
C ASP A 55 3.11 1.92 -1.74
N ILE A 56 4.09 1.01 -1.84
CA ILE A 56 4.73 0.60 -3.09
C ILE A 56 4.48 -0.89 -3.38
N GLU A 57 4.52 -1.28 -4.66
CA GLU A 57 4.51 -2.69 -5.08
C GLU A 57 5.86 -3.07 -5.67
N VAL A 58 6.46 -4.15 -5.16
CA VAL A 58 7.74 -4.68 -5.65
C VAL A 58 7.61 -6.15 -6.00
N ASN A 59 8.36 -6.62 -7.00
CA ASN A 59 8.37 -8.03 -7.42
C ASN A 59 9.49 -8.85 -6.76
N LYS A 60 10.33 -8.19 -5.95
CA LYS A 60 11.46 -8.81 -5.27
C LYS A 60 11.71 -8.09 -3.95
N LEU A 61 11.94 -8.87 -2.90
CA LEU A 61 12.45 -8.37 -1.62
C LEU A 61 13.96 -8.56 -1.54
N ASP A 62 14.63 -7.53 -1.03
CA ASP A 62 16.04 -7.53 -0.70
C ASP A 62 16.30 -6.61 0.49
N LEU A 63 17.55 -6.51 0.92
CA LEU A 63 17.94 -5.77 2.13
C LEU A 63 17.66 -4.26 2.06
N THR A 64 17.44 -3.68 0.87
CA THR A 64 17.04 -2.25 0.74
C THR A 64 15.65 -1.99 1.34
N HIS A 65 14.84 -3.03 1.51
CA HIS A 65 13.50 -2.97 2.08
C HIS A 65 13.49 -3.18 3.61
N THR A 66 14.65 -3.21 4.26
CA THR A 66 14.74 -3.36 5.72
C THR A 66 14.02 -2.20 6.42
N GLY A 67 13.17 -2.51 7.39
CA GLY A 67 12.35 -1.54 8.12
C GLY A 67 11.03 -1.20 7.42
N ALA A 68 10.83 -1.59 6.16
CA ALA A 68 9.54 -1.42 5.48
C ALA A 68 8.46 -2.30 6.11
N LYS A 69 7.21 -1.86 6.03
CA LYS A 69 6.04 -2.58 6.53
C LYS A 69 5.42 -3.40 5.40
N LEU A 70 5.51 -4.72 5.46
CA LEU A 70 4.88 -5.61 4.50
C LEU A 70 3.37 -5.73 4.77
N LEU A 71 2.56 -5.34 3.78
CA LEU A 71 1.09 -5.27 3.87
C LEU A 71 0.41 -6.51 3.28
N SER A 72 0.91 -6.99 2.14
CA SER A 72 0.40 -8.19 1.50
C SER A 72 1.41 -8.82 0.55
N VAL A 73 1.24 -10.11 0.28
CA VAL A 73 1.97 -10.85 -0.75
C VAL A 73 0.95 -11.51 -1.68
N SER A 74 1.15 -11.45 -2.98
CA SER A 74 0.28 -12.12 -3.96
C SER A 74 1.06 -12.81 -5.07
N THR A 75 0.50 -13.89 -5.59
CA THR A 75 1.08 -14.66 -6.68
C THR A 75 0.00 -15.42 -7.45
N ASN A 76 0.29 -15.72 -8.70
CA ASN A 76 -0.54 -16.54 -9.58
C ASN A 76 0.10 -17.91 -9.89
N ASP A 77 1.17 -18.26 -9.19
CA ASP A 77 1.87 -19.53 -9.35
C ASP A 77 1.55 -20.46 -8.16
N PRO A 78 1.11 -21.71 -8.39
CA PRO A 78 0.73 -22.64 -7.31
C PRO A 78 1.88 -22.98 -6.36
N THR A 79 3.10 -23.10 -6.88
CA THR A 79 4.28 -23.43 -6.07
C THR A 79 4.65 -22.27 -5.16
N ASN A 80 4.69 -21.04 -5.69
CA ASN A 80 4.94 -19.84 -4.92
C ASN A 80 3.81 -19.56 -3.93
N LEU A 81 2.55 -19.83 -4.29
CA LEU A 81 1.42 -19.68 -3.38
C LEU A 81 1.57 -20.62 -2.18
N LYS A 82 1.94 -21.88 -2.41
CA LYS A 82 2.17 -22.84 -1.33
C LYS A 82 3.35 -22.42 -0.45
N MET A 83 4.48 -22.04 -1.05
CA MET A 83 5.64 -21.54 -0.32
C MET A 83 5.32 -20.30 0.51
N MET A 84 4.57 -19.35 -0.05
CA MET A 84 4.11 -18.14 0.63
C MET A 84 3.29 -18.48 1.88
N LEU A 85 2.30 -19.36 1.75
CA LEU A 85 1.47 -19.79 2.89
C LEU A 85 2.31 -20.53 3.95
N ASP A 86 3.28 -21.33 3.54
CA ASP A 86 4.19 -22.03 4.45
C ASP A 86 5.10 -21.05 5.20
N ILE A 87 5.66 -20.04 4.53
CA ILE A 87 6.50 -19.01 5.17
C ILE A 87 5.67 -18.25 6.20
N VAL A 88 4.49 -17.76 5.82
CA VAL A 88 3.58 -17.03 6.71
C VAL A 88 3.20 -17.86 7.93
N SER A 89 2.88 -19.15 7.74
CA SER A 89 2.57 -20.06 8.85
C SER A 89 3.78 -20.36 9.72
N LYS A 90 4.99 -20.56 9.15
CA LYS A 90 6.21 -20.89 9.91
C LYS A 90 6.67 -19.71 10.76
N LEU A 91 6.55 -18.50 10.23
CA LEU A 91 6.85 -17.26 10.94
C LEU A 91 5.73 -16.82 11.90
N ASN A 92 4.62 -17.59 11.97
CA ASN A 92 3.46 -17.30 12.80
C ASN A 92 2.91 -15.87 12.62
N LEU A 93 2.88 -15.39 11.36
CA LEU A 93 2.41 -14.05 11.04
C LEU A 93 0.89 -14.02 10.97
N ASN A 94 0.29 -13.02 11.61
CA ASN A 94 -1.16 -12.88 11.66
C ASN A 94 -1.71 -12.34 10.33
N ALA A 95 -2.40 -13.19 9.58
CA ALA A 95 -2.82 -12.88 8.21
C ALA A 95 -4.04 -13.67 7.76
N ASP A 96 -4.78 -13.05 6.84
CA ASP A 96 -5.88 -13.65 6.10
C ASP A 96 -5.40 -14.06 4.70
N ALA A 97 -5.70 -15.29 4.30
CA ALA A 97 -5.44 -15.79 2.95
C ALA A 97 -6.69 -15.67 2.06
N HIS A 98 -6.47 -15.24 0.82
CA HIS A 98 -7.42 -15.35 -0.26
C HIS A 98 -6.86 -16.31 -1.31
N VAL A 99 -7.67 -17.24 -1.79
CA VAL A 99 -7.29 -18.17 -2.85
C VAL A 99 -8.43 -18.33 -3.84
N LYS A 100 -8.08 -18.31 -5.13
CA LYS A 100 -8.97 -18.66 -6.23
C LYS A 100 -8.26 -19.70 -7.10
N MET A 101 -8.83 -20.89 -7.20
CA MET A 101 -8.27 -22.03 -7.93
C MET A 101 -9.27 -22.46 -8.99
N ASN A 102 -8.86 -22.46 -10.25
CA ASN A 102 -9.69 -22.89 -11.37
C ASN A 102 -9.18 -24.23 -11.92
N PHE A 103 -10.11 -25.14 -12.17
CA PHE A 103 -9.91 -26.46 -12.75
C PHE A 103 -10.51 -26.46 -14.16
N GLY A 104 -9.70 -26.09 -15.15
CA GLY A 104 -10.23 -25.74 -16.47
C GLY A 104 -11.20 -24.56 -16.38
N ASP A 105 -12.18 -24.55 -17.28
CA ASP A 105 -13.10 -23.41 -17.44
C ASP A 105 -14.35 -23.49 -16.54
N ASN A 106 -14.70 -24.69 -16.06
CA ASN A 106 -16.03 -24.96 -15.52
C ASN A 106 -16.08 -25.08 -13.99
N ILE A 107 -14.94 -25.32 -13.34
CA ILE A 107 -14.90 -25.61 -11.91
C ILE A 107 -13.93 -24.63 -11.26
N SER A 108 -14.41 -23.94 -10.23
CA SER A 108 -13.57 -23.04 -9.43
C SER A 108 -13.84 -23.22 -7.95
N PHE A 109 -12.79 -23.05 -7.14
CA PHE A 109 -12.88 -22.87 -5.71
C PHE A 109 -12.38 -21.48 -5.37
N THR A 110 -13.15 -20.75 -4.56
CA THR A 110 -12.72 -19.46 -3.99
C THR A 110 -12.86 -19.52 -2.48
N GLY A 111 -11.83 -19.09 -1.78
CA GLY A 111 -11.85 -18.89 -0.34
C GLY A 111 -11.36 -17.50 0.00
N ASP A 112 -12.13 -16.79 0.83
CA ASP A 112 -11.83 -15.45 1.30
C ASP A 112 -11.63 -15.46 2.82
N LYS A 113 -10.72 -14.61 3.32
CA LYS A 113 -10.33 -14.53 4.75
C LYS A 113 -10.06 -15.90 5.38
N MET A 114 -9.41 -16.78 4.64
CA MET A 114 -9.07 -18.11 5.12
C MET A 114 -7.91 -18.03 6.12
N ASN A 115 -7.96 -18.87 7.15
CA ASN A 115 -6.77 -19.18 7.92
C ASN A 115 -5.66 -19.71 6.99
N VAL A 116 -4.44 -19.20 7.14
CA VAL A 116 -3.29 -19.51 6.27
C VAL A 116 -2.94 -21.00 6.21
N LYS A 117 -3.08 -21.74 7.33
CA LYS A 117 -2.83 -23.19 7.36
C LYS A 117 -3.90 -23.95 6.57
N ILE A 118 -5.16 -23.55 6.74
CA ILE A 118 -6.29 -24.15 6.01
C ILE A 118 -6.12 -23.87 4.51
N ALA A 119 -5.86 -22.62 4.11
CA ALA A 119 -5.57 -22.28 2.72
C ALA A 119 -4.40 -23.11 2.15
N GLY A 120 -3.32 -23.31 2.94
CA GLY A 120 -2.19 -24.14 2.56
C GLY A 120 -2.56 -25.59 2.25
N LEU A 121 -3.50 -26.18 2.99
CA LEU A 121 -4.02 -27.53 2.73
C LEU A 121 -4.81 -27.59 1.42
N PHE A 122 -5.66 -26.60 1.14
CA PHE A 122 -6.43 -26.54 -0.11
C PHE A 122 -5.53 -26.39 -1.33
N VAL A 123 -4.54 -25.50 -1.25
CA VAL A 123 -3.55 -25.33 -2.33
C VAL A 123 -2.74 -26.61 -2.54
N GLN A 124 -2.37 -27.33 -1.48
CA GLN A 124 -1.71 -28.63 -1.62
C GLN A 124 -2.59 -29.62 -2.38
N LYS A 125 -3.86 -29.76 -2.00
CA LYS A 125 -4.80 -30.67 -2.67
C LYS A 125 -5.05 -30.28 -4.12
N PHE A 126 -5.12 -28.99 -4.43
CA PHE A 126 -5.16 -28.51 -5.80
C PHE A 126 -3.94 -29.01 -6.59
N THR A 127 -2.72 -28.80 -6.09
CA THR A 127 -1.51 -29.26 -6.78
C THR A 127 -1.44 -30.79 -6.93
N ASP A 128 -1.96 -31.56 -5.96
CA ASP A 128 -2.02 -33.01 -6.03
C ASP A 128 -2.99 -33.50 -7.12
N ILE A 129 -4.13 -32.83 -7.28
CA ILE A 129 -5.08 -33.10 -8.37
C ILE A 129 -4.42 -32.82 -9.72
N LEU A 130 -3.77 -31.65 -9.89
CA LEU A 130 -3.11 -31.31 -11.15
C LEU A 130 -1.98 -32.28 -11.51
N ARG A 131 -1.25 -32.77 -10.51
CA ARG A 131 -0.22 -33.80 -10.71
C ARG A 131 -0.81 -35.14 -11.16
N SER A 132 -1.98 -35.49 -10.63
CA SER A 132 -2.69 -36.72 -10.99
C SER A 132 -3.38 -36.62 -12.35
N LEU A 133 -3.67 -35.41 -12.83
CA LEU A 133 -4.34 -35.11 -14.09
C LEU A 133 -3.55 -34.06 -14.90
N PRO A 134 -2.41 -34.42 -15.53
CA PRO A 134 -1.56 -33.46 -16.23
C PRO A 134 -2.25 -32.70 -17.36
N SER A 135 -3.24 -33.32 -18.02
CA SER A 135 -4.06 -32.67 -19.05
C SER A 135 -4.89 -31.50 -18.51
N LEU A 136 -5.29 -31.55 -17.23
CA LEU A 136 -6.01 -30.48 -16.56
C LEU A 136 -5.07 -29.33 -16.15
N ALA A 137 -3.82 -29.64 -15.82
CA ALA A 137 -2.85 -28.65 -15.37
C ALA A 137 -2.65 -27.49 -16.37
N ALA A 138 -2.66 -27.79 -17.68
CA ALA A 138 -2.53 -26.80 -18.74
C ALA A 138 -3.73 -25.82 -18.85
N LEU A 139 -4.89 -26.23 -18.33
CA LEU A 139 -6.13 -25.44 -18.36
C LEU A 139 -6.45 -24.82 -16.98
N SER A 140 -5.64 -25.12 -15.98
CA SER A 140 -5.83 -24.66 -14.61
C SER A 140 -5.10 -23.36 -14.33
N SER A 141 -5.66 -22.57 -13.43
CA SER A 141 -5.03 -21.35 -12.95
C SER A 141 -5.25 -21.17 -11.46
N VAL A 142 -4.35 -20.42 -10.83
CA VAL A 142 -4.49 -20.02 -9.44
C VAL A 142 -4.22 -18.53 -9.31
N ASN A 143 -4.92 -17.89 -8.39
CA ASN A 143 -4.55 -16.59 -7.87
C ASN A 143 -4.66 -16.67 -6.35
N GLY A 144 -3.64 -16.20 -5.64
CA GLY A 144 -3.67 -16.20 -4.20
C GLY A 144 -2.94 -15.00 -3.63
N SER A 145 -3.41 -14.56 -2.48
CA SER A 145 -2.79 -13.49 -1.72
C SER A 145 -2.92 -13.73 -0.23
N VAL A 146 -1.95 -13.23 0.52
CA VAL A 146 -2.01 -13.08 1.97
C VAL A 146 -2.03 -11.60 2.27
N LYS A 147 -3.01 -11.16 3.05
CA LYS A 147 -3.08 -9.82 3.62
C LYS A 147 -2.80 -9.92 5.11
N PHE A 148 -1.79 -9.19 5.58
CA PHE A 148 -1.46 -9.18 7.01
C PHE A 148 -2.48 -8.32 7.76
N ILE A 149 -2.97 -8.83 8.89
CA ILE A 149 -3.92 -8.09 9.75
C ILE A 149 -3.22 -6.85 10.31
N GLU A 150 -1.98 -7.04 10.76
CA GLU A 150 -1.06 -5.98 11.14
C GLU A 150 0.14 -5.97 10.19
N PRO A 151 0.59 -4.81 9.70
CA PRO A 151 1.75 -4.74 8.82
C PRO A 151 3.00 -5.38 9.44
N VAL A 152 3.67 -6.24 8.69
CA VAL A 152 4.85 -6.96 9.17
C VAL A 152 6.10 -6.12 8.92
N ILE A 153 6.80 -5.71 9.99
CA ILE A 153 8.07 -4.99 9.84
C ILE A 153 9.14 -5.95 9.33
N LEU A 154 9.70 -5.62 8.17
CA LEU A 154 10.74 -6.41 7.51
C LEU A 154 12.09 -6.21 8.21
N ASP A 155 12.67 -7.33 8.64
CA ASP A 155 14.07 -7.44 9.05
C ASP A 155 14.80 -8.38 8.09
N SER A 156 16.12 -8.53 8.28
CA SER A 156 16.96 -9.39 7.43
C SER A 156 16.48 -10.85 7.40
N SER A 157 15.95 -11.38 8.51
CA SER A 157 15.45 -12.76 8.60
C SER A 157 14.16 -12.94 7.78
N LYS A 158 13.20 -12.03 7.94
CA LYS A 158 11.94 -12.05 7.18
C LYS A 158 12.20 -11.83 5.69
N ILE A 159 13.08 -10.89 5.34
CA ILE A 159 13.49 -10.68 3.94
C ILE A 159 14.08 -11.97 3.38
N THR A 160 14.99 -12.63 4.09
CA THR A 160 15.59 -13.90 3.64
C THR A 160 14.55 -15.01 3.47
N ALA A 161 13.55 -15.07 4.34
CA ALA A 161 12.47 -16.05 4.24
C ALA A 161 11.58 -15.83 3.00
N PHE A 162 11.26 -14.58 2.67
CA PHE A 162 10.39 -14.23 1.53
C PHE A 162 11.13 -14.05 0.21
N ALA A 163 12.45 -13.78 0.22
CA ALA A 163 13.27 -13.51 -0.97
C ALA A 163 13.21 -14.59 -2.08
N PRO A 164 13.04 -15.89 -1.79
CA PRO A 164 12.92 -16.91 -2.83
C PRO A 164 11.60 -16.86 -3.62
N LEU A 165 10.57 -16.16 -3.14
CA LEU A 165 9.27 -16.13 -3.79
C LEU A 165 9.28 -15.27 -5.05
N LYS A 166 8.68 -15.81 -6.11
CA LYS A 166 8.23 -15.05 -7.29
C LYS A 166 6.81 -14.57 -7.02
N ALA A 167 6.72 -13.40 -6.38
CA ALA A 167 5.48 -12.81 -5.92
C ALA A 167 5.52 -11.29 -6.01
N LYS A 168 4.35 -10.68 -5.91
CA LYS A 168 4.18 -9.24 -5.71
C LYS A 168 4.07 -8.96 -4.22
N PHE A 169 4.87 -8.03 -3.74
CA PHE A 169 4.90 -7.58 -2.35
C PHE A 169 4.42 -6.15 -2.30
N ARG A 170 3.38 -5.91 -1.50
CA ARG A 170 2.92 -4.56 -1.20
C ARG A 170 3.57 -4.11 0.10
N LEU A 171 4.37 -3.07 0.03
CA LEU A 171 5.13 -2.52 1.13
C LEU A 171 4.64 -1.12 1.46
N ARG A 172 4.80 -0.71 2.72
CA ARG A 172 4.72 0.67 3.14
C ARG A 172 6.10 1.12 3.61
N VAL A 173 6.62 2.16 2.96
CA VAL A 173 7.95 2.72 3.17
C VAL A 173 7.85 4.16 3.65
N LYS A 174 8.83 4.63 4.42
CA LYS A 174 8.91 6.05 4.79
C LYS A 174 9.39 6.86 3.59
N HIS A 175 8.91 8.09 3.46
CA HIS A 175 9.53 9.08 2.60
C HIS A 175 10.95 9.36 3.10
N GLU A 176 11.90 9.48 2.17
CA GLU A 176 13.19 10.12 2.44
C GLU A 176 13.01 11.63 2.66
#